data_AF-A0A7W8NJJ3-F1
#
_entry.id   AF-A0A7W8NJJ3-F1
#
_cell.length_a   1.000
_cell.length_b   1.000
_cell.length_c   1.000
_cell.angle_alpha   90.00
_cell.angle_beta   90.00
_cell.angle_gamma   90.00
#
_symmetry.space_group_name_H-M   'P 1'
#
loop_
_entity.id
_entity.type
_entity.pdbx_description
1 polymer ?
#
loop_
_entity_poly.entity_id
_entity_poly.type
_entity_poly.pdbx_seq_one_letter_code
_entity_poly.pdbx_strand_id
1 'polypeptide(L)'
;MSVLLFLHITALVLGFSMLIAYGTVCHVAARSNHAEFARLAFKAVGKLDAAGRLMIIVGLILGLVLARPFGYGAPWLLASYALMALAILNGALILEPFQKRLMVAAMAGTTPLLPQRSNVALYANMAGFFFWTASIWLMIAKPGIAP
;
A
#
# COMPACT_ATOMS: atom_id res chain seq x y z
N MET A 1 4.64 26.78 -1.21
CA MET A 1 3.68 25.73 -1.60
C MET A 1 4.35 24.58 -2.35
N SER A 2 5.29 24.88 -3.26
CA SER A 2 5.95 23.88 -4.13
C SER A 2 6.76 22.80 -3.39
N VAL A 3 7.50 23.15 -2.33
CA VAL A 3 8.31 22.17 -1.58
C VAL A 3 7.44 21.20 -0.79
N LEU A 4 6.41 21.68 -0.10
CA LEU A 4 5.48 20.81 0.63
C LEU A 4 4.71 19.87 -0.30
N LEU A 5 4.29 20.38 -1.47
CA LEU A 5 3.65 19.57 -2.51
C LEU A 5 4.60 18.49 -3.04
N PHE A 6 5.85 18.85 -3.31
CA PHE A 6 6.88 17.89 -3.73
C PHE A 6 7.11 16.80 -2.67
N LEU A 7 7.23 17.18 -1.40
CA LEU A 7 7.39 16.24 -0.29
C LEU A 7 6.17 15.31 -0.14
N HIS A 8 4.96 15.85 -0.26
CA HIS A 8 3.73 15.06 -0.23
C HIS A 8 3.69 14.01 -1.35
N ILE A 9 3.94 14.43 -2.60
CA ILE A 9 3.94 13.54 -3.76
C ILE A 9 5.03 12.49 -3.60
N THR A 10 6.24 12.90 -3.25
CA THR A 10 7.38 11.98 -3.07
C THR A 10 7.11 10.96 -1.97
N ALA A 11 6.57 11.40 -0.83
CA ALA A 11 6.21 10.52 0.28
C ALA A 11 5.15 9.49 -0.13
N LEU A 12 4.09 9.91 -0.83
CA LEU A 12 3.05 8.98 -1.29
C LEU A 12 3.56 8.02 -2.36
N VAL A 13 4.31 8.50 -3.34
CA VAL A 13 4.88 7.65 -4.41
C VAL A 13 5.84 6.62 -3.84
N LEU A 14 6.75 7.03 -2.96
CA LEU A 14 7.68 6.11 -2.30
C LEU A 14 6.95 5.12 -1.42
N GLY A 15 6.02 5.60 -0.58
CA GLY A 15 5.23 4.75 0.31
C GLY A 15 4.44 3.69 -0.45
N PHE A 16 3.72 4.11 -1.49
CA PHE A 16 2.97 3.22 -2.37
C PHE A 16 3.87 2.20 -3.08
N SER A 17 4.98 2.65 -3.66
CA SER A 17 5.91 1.78 -4.39
C SER A 17 6.52 0.72 -3.47
N MET A 18 6.92 1.10 -2.25
CA MET A 18 7.46 0.18 -1.26
C MET A 18 6.43 -0.87 -0.82
N LEU A 19 5.19 -0.45 -0.58
CA LEU A 19 4.10 -1.35 -0.16
C LEU A 19 3.71 -2.35 -1.25
N ILE A 20 3.61 -1.90 -2.52
CA ILE A 20 3.38 -2.80 -3.65
C ILE A 20 4.54 -3.76 -3.85
N ALA A 21 5.78 -3.25 -3.82
CA ALA A 21 6.96 -4.09 -3.99
C ALA A 21 7.00 -5.18 -2.93
N TYR A 22 6.77 -4.80 -1.67
CA TYR A 22 6.67 -5.75 -0.56
C TYR A 22 5.55 -6.79 -0.77
N GLY A 23 4.33 -6.35 -1.09
CA GLY A 23 3.20 -7.25 -1.32
C GLY A 23 3.42 -8.21 -2.49
N THR A 24 4.03 -7.72 -3.57
CA THR A 24 4.36 -8.51 -4.76
C THR A 24 5.41 -9.56 -4.45
N VAL A 25 6.49 -9.19 -3.75
CA VAL A 25 7.53 -10.14 -3.31
C VAL A 25 6.94 -11.21 -2.40
N CYS A 26 6.06 -10.84 -1.46
CA CYS A 26 5.37 -11.81 -0.61
C CYS A 26 4.54 -12.81 -1.42
N HIS A 27 3.82 -12.34 -2.45
CA HIS A 27 3.05 -13.19 -3.34
C HIS A 27 3.91 -14.14 -4.17
N VAL A 28 5.05 -13.65 -4.69
CA VAL A 28 6.00 -14.47 -5.44
C VAL A 28 6.63 -15.52 -4.52
N ALA A 29 7.03 -15.14 -3.31
CA ALA A 29 7.57 -16.05 -2.30
C ALA A 29 6.56 -17.12 -1.87
N ALA A 30 5.27 -16.78 -1.76
CA ALA A 30 4.22 -17.75 -1.48
C ALA A 30 4.07 -18.81 -2.58
N ARG A 31 4.38 -18.45 -3.84
CA ARG A 31 4.24 -19.35 -5.00
C ARG A 31 5.46 -20.23 -5.24
N SER A 32 6.62 -19.90 -4.68
CA SER A 32 7.86 -20.63 -4.98
C SER A 32 7.97 -21.98 -4.27
N ASN A 33 7.12 -22.29 -3.28
CA ASN A 33 7.18 -23.52 -2.47
C ASN A 33 8.52 -23.81 -1.78
N HIS A 34 9.44 -22.83 -1.75
CA HIS A 34 10.75 -22.96 -1.12
C HIS A 34 10.82 -22.10 0.15
N ALA A 35 10.80 -22.75 1.32
CA ALA A 35 10.82 -22.07 2.62
C ALA A 35 12.06 -21.17 2.80
N GLU A 36 13.23 -21.61 2.31
CA GLU A 36 14.46 -20.83 2.38
C GLU A 36 14.39 -19.55 1.52
N PHE A 37 13.85 -19.64 0.31
CA PHE A 37 13.64 -18.48 -0.56
C PHE A 37 12.68 -17.47 0.10
N ALA A 38 11.56 -17.96 0.64
CA ALA A 38 10.61 -17.09 1.32
C ALA A 38 11.23 -16.39 2.53
N ARG A 39 12.00 -17.11 3.35
CA ARG A 39 12.75 -16.54 4.48
C ARG A 39 13.71 -15.44 4.04
N LEU A 40 14.51 -15.68 3.00
CA LEU A 40 15.45 -14.69 2.47
C LEU A 40 14.71 -13.47 1.91
N ALA A 41 13.64 -13.68 1.16
CA ALA A 41 12.79 -12.62 0.64
C ALA A 41 12.23 -11.76 1.77
N PHE A 42 11.61 -12.34 2.79
CA PHE A 42 11.09 -11.60 3.94
C PHE A 42 12.16 -10.84 4.70
N LYS A 43 13.36 -11.41 4.86
CA LYS A 43 14.48 -10.71 5.51
C LYS A 43 14.93 -9.49 4.69
N ALA A 44 14.94 -9.61 3.37
CA ALA A 44 15.32 -8.53 2.47
C ALA A 44 14.27 -7.41 2.43
N VAL A 45 12.98 -7.78 2.36
CA VAL A 45 11.90 -6.81 2.12
C VAL A 45 11.10 -6.40 3.35
N GLY A 46 11.29 -7.04 4.51
CA GLY A 46 10.50 -6.76 5.72
C GLY A 46 10.59 -5.32 6.21
N LYS A 47 11.70 -4.63 5.96
CA LYS A 47 11.86 -3.19 6.29
C LYS A 47 11.07 -2.27 5.35
N LEU A 48 10.75 -2.72 4.14
CA LEU A 48 10.00 -1.93 3.16
C LEU A 48 8.54 -1.72 3.60
N ASP A 49 7.92 -2.66 4.31
CA ASP A 49 6.55 -2.48 4.83
C ASP A 49 6.49 -1.32 5.83
N ALA A 50 7.36 -1.36 6.86
CA ALA A 50 7.41 -0.33 7.87
C ALA A 50 7.79 1.04 7.29
N ALA A 51 8.80 1.09 6.41
CA ALA A 51 9.20 2.32 5.72
C ALA A 51 8.07 2.86 4.83
N GLY A 52 7.39 1.98 4.09
CA GLY A 52 6.27 2.33 3.22
C GLY A 52 5.10 2.92 4.01
N ARG A 53 4.70 2.28 5.12
CA ARG A 53 3.65 2.79 6.02
C ARG A 53 4.00 4.16 6.60
N LEU A 54 5.24 4.34 7.05
CA LEU A 54 5.71 5.62 7.56
C LEU A 54 5.61 6.73 6.49
N MET A 55 6.03 6.43 5.26
CA MET A 55 5.95 7.36 4.14
C MET A 55 4.49 7.71 3.78
N ILE A 56 3.58 6.74 3.82
CA ILE A 56 2.14 7.01 3.64
C ILE A 56 1.59 7.92 4.73
N ILE A 57 1.94 7.70 6.01
CA ILE A 57 1.50 8.54 7.13
C ILE A 57 2.00 9.98 6.95
N VAL A 58 3.28 10.15 6.63
CA VAL A 58 3.87 11.47 6.36
C VAL A 58 3.16 12.13 5.17
N GLY A 59 2.94 11.38 4.09
CA GLY A 59 2.20 11.86 2.91
C GLY A 59 0.80 12.33 3.27
N LEU A 60 0.05 11.58 4.07
CA LEU A 60 -1.30 11.95 4.53
C LEU A 60 -1.30 13.24 5.35
N ILE A 61 -0.38 13.38 6.31
CA ILE A 61 -0.25 14.59 7.14
C ILE A 61 0.05 15.80 6.26
N LEU A 62 1.01 15.68 5.34
CA LEU A 62 1.35 16.76 4.41
C LEU A 62 0.17 17.10 3.49
N GLY A 63 -0.58 16.09 3.04
CA GLY A 63 -1.77 16.26 2.20
C GLY A 63 -2.86 17.07 2.90
N LEU A 64 -3.11 16.78 4.18
CA LEU A 64 -4.07 17.53 5.00
C LEU A 64 -3.65 18.99 5.15
N VAL A 65 -2.36 19.27 5.36
CA VAL A 65 -1.85 20.64 5.42
C VAL A 65 -2.03 21.36 4.07
N LEU A 66 -1.76 20.68 2.96
CA LEU A 66 -1.92 21.20 1.60
C LEU A 66 -3.38 21.39 1.16
N ALA A 67 -4.33 20.74 1.83
CA ALA A 67 -5.75 20.85 1.52
C ALA A 67 -6.40 22.16 2.01
N ARG A 68 -5.77 22.88 2.96
CA ARG A 68 -6.27 24.15 3.51
C ARG A 68 -6.81 25.15 2.47
N PRO A 69 -6.08 25.51 1.39
CA PRO A 69 -6.56 26.45 0.39
C PRO A 69 -7.72 25.95 -0.47
N PHE A 70 -7.92 24.62 -0.57
CA PHE A 70 -8.97 24.02 -1.41
C PHE A 70 -10.27 23.75 -0.64
N GLY A 71 -10.24 23.88 0.70
CA GLY A 71 -11.31 23.46 1.58
C GLY A 71 -11.37 21.94 1.73
N TYR A 72 -11.58 21.47 2.96
CA TYR A 72 -11.63 20.03 3.25
C TYR A 72 -12.89 19.33 2.71
N GLY A 73 -13.91 20.10 2.31
CA GLY A 73 -15.18 19.58 1.77
C GLY A 73 -15.17 19.35 0.26
N ALA A 74 -14.04 19.57 -0.43
CA ALA A 74 -13.97 19.38 -1.88
C ALA A 74 -14.27 17.90 -2.25
N PRO A 75 -15.21 17.60 -3.17
CA PRO A 75 -15.65 16.23 -3.44
C PRO A 75 -14.51 15.30 -3.89
N TRP A 76 -13.60 15.77 -4.75
CA TRP A 76 -12.44 14.98 -5.20
C TRP A 76 -11.48 14.65 -4.05
N LEU A 77 -11.32 15.57 -3.10
CA LEU A 77 -10.43 15.39 -1.96
C LEU A 77 -11.02 14.36 -0.99
N LEU A 78 -12.31 14.46 -0.68
CA LEU A 78 -13.03 13.50 0.15
C LEU A 78 -13.01 12.09 -0.47
N ALA A 79 -13.28 11.99 -1.78
CA ALA A 79 -13.24 10.73 -2.50
C ALA A 79 -11.84 10.11 -2.48
N SER A 80 -10.79 10.90 -2.66
CA SER A 80 -9.41 10.43 -2.54
C SER A 80 -9.09 9.88 -1.15
N TYR A 81 -9.45 10.60 -0.08
CA TYR A 81 -9.21 10.11 1.27
C TYR A 81 -10.01 8.84 1.60
N ALA A 82 -11.23 8.73 1.09
CA ALA A 82 -12.02 7.51 1.22
C ALA A 82 -11.34 6.31 0.52
N LEU A 83 -10.83 6.49 -0.70
CA LEU A 83 -10.08 5.46 -1.41
C LEU A 83 -8.78 5.09 -0.68
N MET A 84 -8.03 6.07 -0.16
CA MET A 84 -6.84 5.81 0.64
C MET A 84 -7.18 5.03 1.91
N ALA A 85 -8.27 5.38 2.61
CA ALA A 85 -8.74 4.66 3.79
C ALA A 85 -9.10 3.21 3.44
N LEU A 86 -9.80 2.98 2.33
CA LEU A 86 -10.10 1.63 1.83
C LEU A 86 -8.82 0.85 1.50
N ALA A 87 -7.82 1.50 0.89
CA ALA A 87 -6.54 0.87 0.59
C ALA A 87 -5.78 0.46 1.86
N ILE A 88 -5.77 1.33 2.88
CA ILE A 88 -5.17 1.05 4.19
C ILE A 88 -5.91 -0.08 4.90
N LEU A 89 -7.24 -0.05 4.92
CA LEU A 89 -8.06 -1.12 5.54
C LEU A 89 -7.86 -2.45 4.82
N ASN A 90 -7.83 -2.46 3.49
CA ASN A 90 -7.53 -3.64 2.69
C ASN A 90 -6.13 -4.20 3.03
N GLY A 91 -5.14 -3.34 3.19
CA GLY A 91 -3.80 -3.72 3.64
C GLY A 91 -3.79 -4.34 5.04
N ALA A 92 -4.41 -3.65 6.01
CA ALA A 92 -4.39 -4.05 7.41
C ALA A 92 -5.23 -5.31 7.71
N LEU A 93 -6.38 -5.46 7.05
CA LEU A 93 -7.34 -6.53 7.33
C LEU A 93 -7.09 -7.80 6.51
N ILE A 94 -6.49 -7.69 5.32
CA ILE A 94 -6.34 -8.84 4.40
C ILE A 94 -4.87 -9.16 4.15
N LEU A 95 -4.08 -8.18 3.67
CA LEU A 95 -2.70 -8.42 3.24
C LEU A 95 -1.77 -8.69 4.42
N GLU A 96 -1.86 -7.89 5.48
CA GLU A 96 -0.99 -8.02 6.65
C GLU A 96 -1.16 -9.37 7.38
N PRO A 97 -2.38 -9.87 7.67
CA PRO A 97 -2.56 -11.20 8.26
C PRO A 97 -2.09 -12.33 7.33
N PHE A 98 -2.25 -12.17 6.01
CA PHE A 98 -1.71 -13.12 5.04
C PHE A 98 -0.18 -13.17 5.10
N GLN A 99 0.49 -12.02 5.07
CA GLN A 99 1.95 -11.91 5.14
C GLN A 99 2.52 -12.46 6.45
N LYS A 100 1.88 -12.15 7.59
CA LYS A 100 2.29 -12.69 8.90
C LYS A 100 2.23 -14.22 8.94
N ARG A 101 1.13 -14.81 8.47
CA ARG A 101 1.00 -16.28 8.39
C ARG A 101 2.05 -16.89 7.47
N LEU A 102 2.33 -16.25 6.34
CA LEU A 102 3.33 -16.70 5.38
C LEU A 102 4.74 -16.68 5.97
N MET A 103 5.08 -15.62 6.72
CA MET A 103 6.35 -15.50 7.42
C MET A 103 6.51 -16.57 8.50
N VAL A 104 5.47 -16.84 9.30
CA VAL A 104 5.50 -17.88 10.34
C VAL A 104 5.74 -19.27 9.71
N ALA A 105 5.03 -19.58 8.62
CA ALA A 105 5.23 -20.85 7.91
C ALA A 105 6.65 -20.94 7.31
N ALA A 106 7.20 -19.84 6.78
CA ALA A 106 8.57 -19.78 6.26
C ALA A 106 9.63 -20.00 7.34
N MET A 107 9.42 -19.48 8.54
CA MET A 107 10.31 -19.73 9.68
C MET A 107 10.22 -21.17 10.19
N ALA A 108 9.02 -21.77 10.16
CA ALA A 108 8.78 -23.14 10.63
C ALA A 108 9.28 -24.23 9.67
N GLY A 109 9.69 -23.86 8.45
CA GLY A 109 10.16 -24.81 7.43
C GLY A 109 9.05 -25.72 6.89
N THR A 110 7.78 -25.37 7.06
CA THR A 110 6.66 -26.20 6.59
C THR A 110 6.46 -26.05 5.08
N THR A 111 6.53 -27.18 4.39
CA THR A 111 6.61 -27.35 2.92
C THR A 111 5.26 -27.39 2.19
N PRO A 112 4.21 -26.75 2.75
CA PRO A 112 3.53 -25.75 1.93
C PRO A 112 3.29 -24.47 2.72
N LEU A 113 3.93 -23.40 2.26
CA LEU A 113 3.73 -22.04 2.73
C LEU A 113 2.30 -21.59 2.43
N LEU A 114 1.41 -21.88 3.39
CA LEU A 114 -0.04 -21.69 3.33
C LEU A 114 -0.75 -22.54 2.25
N PRO A 115 -2.03 -22.89 2.45
CA PRO A 115 -2.80 -23.54 1.41
C PRO A 115 -2.72 -22.70 0.14
N GLN A 116 -2.37 -23.40 -0.95
CA GLN A 116 -2.55 -23.00 -2.34
C GLN A 116 -3.55 -21.84 -2.51
N ARG A 117 -3.11 -20.77 -3.15
CA ARG A 117 -4.01 -19.87 -3.90
C ARG A 117 -5.14 -19.23 -3.07
N SER A 118 -4.82 -18.51 -2.00
CA SER A 118 -5.76 -17.50 -1.51
C SER A 118 -5.89 -16.41 -2.58
N ASN A 119 -6.84 -16.58 -3.52
CA ASN A 119 -7.20 -15.58 -4.51
C ASN A 119 -7.59 -14.26 -3.81
N VAL A 120 -8.06 -14.33 -2.56
CA VAL A 120 -8.38 -13.18 -1.73
C VAL A 120 -7.19 -12.25 -1.55
N ALA A 121 -6.00 -12.76 -1.24
CA ALA A 121 -4.81 -11.92 -1.09
C ALA A 121 -4.33 -11.33 -2.42
N LEU A 122 -4.55 -12.04 -3.54
CA LEU A 122 -4.27 -11.52 -4.88
C LEU A 122 -5.22 -10.39 -5.25
N TYR A 123 -6.53 -10.62 -5.10
CA TYR A 123 -7.57 -9.62 -5.37
C TYR A 123 -7.45 -8.42 -4.44
N ALA A 124 -7.08 -8.62 -3.17
CA ALA A 124 -6.79 -7.52 -2.25
C ALA A 124 -5.59 -6.69 -2.72
N ASN A 125 -4.52 -7.32 -3.23
CA ASN A 125 -3.38 -6.56 -3.76
C ASN A 125 -3.79 -5.76 -5.01
N MET A 126 -4.57 -6.36 -5.91
CA MET A 126 -5.12 -5.67 -7.10
C MET A 126 -6.06 -4.52 -6.71
N ALA A 127 -6.98 -4.74 -5.77
CA ALA A 127 -7.88 -3.71 -5.27
C ALA A 127 -7.11 -2.55 -4.64
N GLY A 128 -6.07 -2.85 -3.84
CA GLY A 128 -5.16 -1.85 -3.30
C GLY A 128 -4.51 -1.01 -4.40
N PHE A 129 -3.98 -1.64 -5.45
CA PHE A 129 -3.43 -0.95 -6.61
C PHE A 129 -4.45 0.02 -7.25
N PHE A 130 -5.69 -0.44 -7.47
CA PHE A 130 -6.76 0.38 -8.04
C PHE A 130 -7.17 1.54 -7.13
N PHE A 131 -7.31 1.32 -5.83
CA PHE A 131 -7.65 2.39 -4.88
C PHE A 131 -6.58 3.49 -4.88
N TRP A 132 -5.31 3.11 -4.87
CA TRP A 132 -4.20 4.07 -4.90
C TRP A 132 -4.12 4.82 -6.23
N THR A 133 -4.23 4.13 -7.37
CA THR A 133 -4.20 4.78 -8.70
C THR A 133 -5.41 5.68 -8.92
N ALA A 134 -6.61 5.26 -8.50
CA ALA A 134 -7.80 6.10 -8.56
C ALA A 134 -7.67 7.34 -7.66
N SER A 135 -7.10 7.20 -6.46
CA SER A 135 -6.82 8.34 -5.59
C SER A 135 -5.83 9.32 -6.24
N ILE A 136 -4.74 8.84 -6.82
CA ILE A 136 -3.77 9.68 -7.54
C ILE A 136 -4.46 10.41 -8.70
N TRP A 137 -5.27 9.70 -9.49
CA TRP A 137 -6.02 10.28 -10.60
C TRP A 137 -6.94 11.41 -10.13
N LEU A 138 -7.70 11.23 -9.04
CA LEU A 138 -8.55 12.26 -8.47
C LEU A 138 -7.75 13.49 -8.02
N MET A 139 -6.55 13.31 -7.45
CA MET A 139 -5.67 14.41 -7.05
C MET A 139 -5.09 15.19 -8.26
N ILE A 140 -4.97 14.56 -9.43
CA ILE A 140 -4.50 15.18 -10.67
C ILE A 140 -5.64 15.87 -11.41
N ALA A 141 -6.73 15.14 -11.68
CA ALA A 141 -7.86 15.63 -12.47
C ALA A 141 -8.69 16.68 -11.73
N LYS A 142 -8.77 16.59 -10.39
CA LYS A 142 -9.52 17.49 -9.50
C LYS A 142 -10.91 17.85 -10.04
N PRO A 143 -11.74 16.85 -10.36
CA PRO A 143 -13.05 17.10 -10.95
C PRO A 143 -13.89 18.01 -10.03
N GLY A 144 -14.56 19.00 -10.63
CA GLY A 144 -15.41 19.95 -9.91
C GLY A 144 -14.72 21.25 -9.47
N ILE A 145 -13.42 21.43 -9.74
CA ILE A 145 -12.79 22.76 -9.73
C ILE A 145 -12.99 23.36 -11.12
N ALA A 146 -13.88 24.35 -11.27
CA ALA A 146 -13.97 25.13 -12.51
C ALA A 146 -12.64 25.88 -12.75
N PRO A 147 -12.17 26.01 -14.00
CA PRO A 147 -10.91 26.68 -14.32
C PRO A 147 -10.89 28.14 -13.89
#